data_AF-A0AAC8UW59-F1
#
_entry.id   AF-A0AAC8UW59-F1
#
_cell.length_a   1.000
_cell.length_b   1.000
_cell.length_c   1.000
_cell.angle_alpha   90.00
_cell.angle_beta   90.00
_cell.angle_gamma   90.00
#
_symmetry.space_group_name_H-M   'P 1'
#
loop_
_entity.id
_entity.type
_entity.pdbx_description
1 polymer ?
#
loop_
_entity_poly.entity_id
_entity_poly.type
_entity_poly.pdbx_seq_one_letter_code
_entity_poly.pdbx_strand_id
1 'polypeptide(L)' 'MSNRMEILEEYRQANSQLATLKRKESESVQWSSETVQIEPRYGKEMNDLSNKCAQLDMILEAMDASED' A
#
# COMPACT_ATOMS: atom_id res chain seq x y z
N MET A 1 5.47 18.74 -16.50
CA MET A 1 5.16 17.29 -16.59
C MET A 1 6.11 16.35 -15.82
N SER A 2 7.23 16.80 -15.21
CA SER A 2 8.10 15.90 -14.41
C SER A 2 7.46 15.43 -13.09
N ASN A 3 6.78 16.35 -12.39
CA ASN A 3 6.23 16.09 -11.05
C ASN A 3 5.15 14.98 -11.02
N ARG A 4 4.21 14.97 -11.98
CA ARG A 4 3.16 13.94 -12.07
C ARG A 4 3.75 12.55 -12.30
N MET A 5 4.79 12.43 -13.13
CA MET A 5 5.44 11.16 -13.42
C MET A 5 6.19 10.63 -12.18
N GLU A 6 6.84 11.51 -11.43
CA GLU A 6 7.53 11.17 -10.18
C GLU A 6 6.54 10.67 -9.11
N ILE A 7 5.39 11.34 -8.95
CA ILE A 7 4.33 10.94 -8.02
C ILE A 7 3.72 9.58 -8.40
N LEU A 8 3.51 9.34 -9.70
CA LEU A 8 3.02 8.04 -10.19
C LEU A 8 4.02 6.91 -9.93
N GLU A 9 5.30 7.16 -10.11
CA GLU A 9 6.34 6.17 -9.83
C GLU A 9 6.43 5.87 -8.33
N GLU A 10 6.36 6.91 -7.48
CA GLU A 10 6.33 6.74 -6.03
C GLU A 10 5.09 5.96 -5.57
N TYR A 11 3.92 6.25 -6.15
CA TYR A 11 2.68 5.51 -5.90
C TYR A 11 2.83 4.03 -6.25
N ARG A 12 3.37 3.72 -7.44
CA ARG A 12 3.62 2.34 -7.87
C ARG A 12 4.56 1.61 -6.93
N GLN A 13 5.64 2.26 -6.49
CA GLN A 13 6.59 1.67 -5.56
C GLN A 13 5.95 1.37 -4.20
N ALA A 14 5.22 2.34 -3.62
CA ALA A 14 4.53 2.15 -2.35
C ALA A 14 3.48 1.02 -2.44
N ASN A 15 2.73 0.95 -3.54
CA ASN A 15 1.71 -0.07 -3.74
C ASN A 15 2.31 -1.47 -3.93
N SER A 16 3.46 -1.57 -4.61
CA SER A 16 4.22 -2.82 -4.74
C SER A 16 4.76 -3.33 -3.39
N GLN A 17 5.27 -2.42 -2.55
CA GLN A 17 5.69 -2.74 -1.19
C GLN A 17 4.51 -3.22 -0.34
N LEU A 18 3.36 -2.54 -0.41
CA LEU A 18 2.14 -2.93 0.28
C LEU A 18 1.66 -4.32 -0.14
N ALA A 19 1.65 -4.62 -1.45
CA ALA A 19 1.29 -5.93 -1.97
C ALA A 19 2.23 -7.03 -1.48
N THR A 20 3.54 -6.74 -1.42
CA THR A 20 4.56 -7.66 -0.92
C THR A 20 4.34 -7.99 0.56
N LEU A 21 4.06 -6.98 1.39
CA LEU A 21 3.76 -7.19 2.80
C LEU A 21 2.49 -8.02 2.97
N LYS A 22 1.42 -7.71 2.23
CA LYS A 22 0.14 -8.45 2.28
C LYS A 22 0.35 -9.93 1.97
N ARG A 23 1.19 -10.23 0.98
CA ARG A 23 1.56 -11.60 0.62
C ARG A 23 2.38 -12.28 1.72
N LYS A 24 3.37 -11.60 2.29
CA LYS A 24 4.17 -12.17 3.40
C LYS A 24 3.31 -12.48 4.62
N GLU A 25 2.34 -11.62 4.92
CA GLU A 25 1.42 -11.84 6.03
C GLU A 25 0.49 -13.02 5.76
N SER A 26 -0.02 -13.18 4.53
CA SER A 26 -0.86 -14.33 4.18
C SER A 26 -0.10 -15.66 4.13
N GLU A 27 1.15 -15.67 3.66
CA GLU A 27 2.01 -16.86 3.66
C GLU A 27 2.38 -17.34 5.08
N SER A 28 2.32 -16.44 6.07
CA SER A 28 2.59 -16.78 7.47
C SER A 28 1.45 -17.57 8.13
N VAL A 29 0.28 -17.62 7.50
CA VAL A 29 -0.89 -18.36 8.00
C VAL A 29 -0.85 -19.78 7.47
N GLN A 30 -0.35 -20.70 8.29
CA GLN A 30 -0.44 -22.14 8.03
C GLN A 30 -1.80 -22.66 8.46
N TRP A 31 -2.36 -23.57 7.66
CA TRP A 31 -3.64 -24.19 7.97
C TRP A 31 -3.48 -25.10 9.19
N SER A 32 -4.29 -24.88 10.20
CA SER A 32 -4.28 -25.62 11.46
C SER A 32 -5.71 -25.95 11.85
N SER A 33 -5.93 -27.13 12.43
CA SER A 33 -7.20 -27.52 13.05
C SER A 33 -7.46 -26.83 14.39
N GLU A 34 -6.48 -26.12 14.92
CA GLU A 34 -6.54 -25.41 16.19
C GLU A 34 -6.91 -23.94 15.98
N THR A 35 -7.55 -23.34 16.99
CA THR A 35 -7.76 -21.89 17.00
C THR A 35 -6.43 -21.20 17.25
N VAL A 36 -5.86 -20.59 16.21
CA VAL A 36 -4.62 -19.83 16.29
C VAL A 36 -4.94 -18.34 16.29
N GLN A 37 -4.38 -17.60 17.25
CA GLN A 37 -4.41 -16.15 17.23
C GLN A 37 -3.34 -15.63 16.27
N ILE A 38 -3.77 -14.99 15.18
CA ILE A 38 -2.87 -14.37 14.21
C ILE A 38 -2.66 -12.92 14.65
N GLU A 39 -1.46 -12.61 15.13
CA GLU A 39 -1.07 -11.22 15.37
C GLU A 39 -0.49 -10.61 14.08
N PRO A 40 -1.01 -9.45 13.64
CA PRO A 40 -0.54 -8.81 12.42
C PRO A 40 0.90 -8.32 12.61
N ARG A 41 1.85 -8.97 11.95
CA ARG A 41 3.29 -8.67 12.08
C ARG A 41 3.69 -7.41 11.34
N TYR A 42 2.99 -7.09 10.26
CA TYR A 42 3.30 -5.96 9.39
C TYR A 42 2.19 -4.91 9.37
N GLY A 43 1.19 -5.00 10.25
CA GLY A 43 0.01 -4.14 10.23
C GLY A 43 0.33 -2.65 10.31
N LYS A 44 1.35 -2.25 11.10
CA LYS A 44 1.79 -0.85 11.17
C LYS A 44 2.37 -0.37 9.84
N GLU A 45 3.32 -1.12 9.27
CA GLU A 45 3.97 -0.77 8.01
C GLU A 45 2.99 -0.78 6.83
N MET A 46 2.03 -1.72 6.82
CA MET A 46 0.94 -1.74 5.86
C MET A 46 0.01 -0.53 5.97
N ASN A 47 -0.31 -0.10 7.19
CA ASN A 47 -1.13 1.09 7.41
C ASN A 47 -0.40 2.35 6.92
N ASP A 48 0.89 2.48 7.24
CA ASP A 48 1.71 3.60 6.79
C ASP A 48 1.79 3.66 5.26
N LEU A 49 2.02 2.51 4.60
CA LEU A 49 2.03 2.41 3.13
C LEU A 49 0.66 2.66 2.51
N SER A 50 -0.43 2.18 3.13
CA SER A 50 -1.79 2.42 2.65
C SER A 50 -2.15 3.90 2.72
N ASN A 51 -1.78 4.57 3.82
CA ASN A 51 -1.95 6.01 3.98
C ASN A 51 -1.13 6.79 2.94
N LYS A 52 0.10 6.36 2.68
CA LYS A 52 0.96 6.96 1.65
C LYS A 52 0.35 6.81 0.26
N CYS A 53 -0.16 5.63 -0.10
CA CYS A 53 -0.85 5.43 -1.38
C CYS A 53 -2.07 6.34 -1.50
N ALA A 54 -2.90 6.46 -0.45
CA ALA A 54 -4.08 7.32 -0.47
C ALA A 54 -3.73 8.82 -0.62
N GLN A 55 -2.64 9.28 0.00
CA GLN A 55 -2.16 10.65 -0.16
C GLN A 55 -1.68 10.95 -1.58
N LEU A 56 -0.91 10.03 -2.17
CA LEU A 56 -0.41 10.19 -3.54
C LEU A 56 -1.54 10.16 -4.56
N ASP A 57 -2.53 9.29 -4.36
CA ASP A 57 -3.73 9.20 -5.19
C ASP A 57 -4.54 10.50 -5.16
N MET A 58 -4.77 11.05 -3.97
CA MET A 58 -5.44 12.35 -3.79
C MET A 58 -4.70 13.49 -4.51
N ILE A 59 -3.37 13.49 -4.49
CA ILE A 59 -2.58 14.50 -5.21
C ILE A 59 -2.76 14.35 -6.72
N LEU A 60 -2.76 13.11 -7.23
CA LEU A 60 -2.97 12.83 -8.65
C LEU A 60 -4.37 13.26 -9.10
N GLU A 61 -5.40 12.95 -8.33
CA GLU A 61 -6.77 13.39 -8.60
C GLU A 61 -6.89 14.92 -8.61
N ALA A 62 -6.26 15.60 -7.65
CA ALA A 62 -6.27 17.06 -7.60
C ALA A 62 -5.53 17.71 -8.78
N MET A 63 -4.43 17.08 -9.23
CA MET A 63 -3.71 17.52 -10.44
C MET A 63 -4.61 17.39 -11.67
N ASP A 64 -5.24 16.23 -11.85
CA ASP A 64 -6.09 15.95 -13.01
C ASP A 64 -7.32 16.88 -13.02
N ALA A 65 -7.91 17.18 -11.85
CA ALA A 65 -9.02 18.12 -11.71
C ALA A 65 -8.63 19.60 -11.93
N SER A 66 -7.35 19.94 -11.83
CA SER A 66 -6.82 21.30 -12.07
C SER A 66 -6.35 21.54 -13.49
N GLU A 67 -6.26 20.47 -14.30
CA GLU A 67 -5.85 20.52 -15.71
C GLU A 67 -7.05 20.72 -16.67
N ASP A 68 -8.27 20.72 -16.13
CA ASP A 68 -9.56 21.09 -16.76
C ASP A 68 -9.91 22.57 -16.44
#